data_AF-A0A2T5UYV0-F1
#
_entry.id   AF-A0A2T5UYV0-F1
#
_cell.length_a   1.000
_cell.length_b   1.000
_cell.length_c   1.000
_cell.angle_alpha   90.00
_cell.angle_beta   90.00
_cell.angle_gamma   90.00
#
_symmetry.space_group_name_H-M   'P 1'
#
loop_
_entity.id
_entity.type
_entity.pdbx_description
1 polymer ?
#
loop_
_entity_poly.entity_id
_entity_poly.type
_entity_poly.pdbx_seq_one_letter_code
_entity_poly.pdbx_strand_id
1 'polypeptide(L)'
;MANFWATTFSFPSSPAPDPNPLQTLPGSTDDGSAADINKANSEALFPYMDGSSEATSLESPKDSSGNTVDLSTVALTDITPEFFSGLHSSQQLQLLNRSDVDGELVLTGGGERLDVLLGSDGRTVLVLQALSKTDLAPMANDDQKLIADYANALYADAPDVVDDLAASWGVALGESADTYRSAMAALVQTEIDDINGDGSQHAAVFTEQLELIIDRIDQNSLFSSSNINSEISDITDRYKRMRQFEKTVAAQSFSDPETTVYEGLNSLDNNANIASGLNSFLVQEQRLLELAKQRHSLSQSASVQGKSLDLPSLISMLQLSYNIKKEAEVAVLTEELQQQNALLRDYAAMQKLVNDVLKQFPSGEDGSKQKRNISGSTGEPVVSASDPDWSTATMNLDVQERRAMIMFSSYFSGPNLLKLGHPLEALRGITRPLESFSKTKDGKTVLVEKTQSAWNIYSTQLADAVTLINQNSQILTNEISSINQERNRHFDLANNALRRLNDSLTSIARM
;
A
#
# COMPACT_ATOMS: atom_id res chain seq x y z
N MET A 1 -10.04 -24.57 -6.15
CA MET A 1 -10.32 -24.77 -4.72
C MET A 1 -11.16 -23.60 -4.21
N ALA A 2 -12.44 -23.51 -4.60
CA ALA A 2 -13.20 -22.26 -4.53
C ALA A 2 -14.37 -22.21 -3.50
N ASN A 3 -14.56 -23.21 -2.63
CA ASN A 3 -15.82 -23.32 -1.86
C ASN A 3 -15.70 -23.45 -0.34
N PHE A 4 -14.56 -23.12 0.28
CA PHE A 4 -14.48 -23.03 1.75
C PHE A 4 -14.75 -21.60 2.27
N TRP A 5 -14.34 -20.57 1.52
CA TRP A 5 -14.42 -19.17 1.98
C TRP A 5 -15.80 -18.51 1.81
N ALA A 6 -16.64 -19.00 0.88
CA ALA A 6 -17.98 -18.47 0.66
C ALA A 6 -19.00 -18.92 1.73
N THR A 7 -18.75 -20.01 2.44
CA THR A 7 -19.68 -20.60 3.42
C THR A 7 -19.42 -20.16 4.86
N THR A 8 -18.23 -19.65 5.19
CA THR A 8 -17.95 -19.11 6.54
C THR A 8 -18.50 -17.68 6.71
N PHE A 9 -18.84 -16.98 5.62
CA PHE A 9 -19.28 -15.58 5.63
C PHE A 9 -20.54 -15.32 4.80
N SER A 10 -21.55 -16.21 4.87
CA SER A 10 -22.87 -15.88 4.34
C SER A 10 -23.64 -15.03 5.36
N PHE A 11 -23.86 -13.75 5.04
CA PHE A 11 -24.75 -12.88 5.81
C PHE A 11 -26.23 -13.28 5.56
N PRO A 12 -27.07 -13.46 6.59
CA PRO A 12 -28.49 -13.71 6.37
C PRO A 12 -29.19 -12.45 5.84
N SER A 13 -30.00 -12.61 4.80
CA SER A 13 -30.70 -11.53 4.08
C SER A 13 -32.07 -11.17 4.66
N SER A 14 -32.37 -11.52 5.91
CA SER A 14 -33.60 -11.10 6.61
C SER A 14 -33.49 -11.35 8.13
N PRO A 15 -34.05 -10.49 8.99
CA PRO A 15 -34.02 -10.70 10.44
C PRO A 15 -35.01 -11.81 10.80
N ALA A 16 -34.51 -13.03 11.01
CA ALA A 16 -35.29 -14.07 11.66
C ALA A 16 -35.24 -13.87 13.18
N PRO A 17 -36.37 -14.06 13.89
CA PRO A 17 -36.44 -13.91 15.33
C PRO A 17 -35.67 -15.06 16.00
N ASP A 18 -34.97 -14.71 17.07
CA ASP A 18 -34.24 -15.61 17.98
C ASP A 18 -35.02 -16.91 18.27
N PRO A 19 -34.31 -18.05 18.42
CA PRO A 19 -33.60 -18.25 19.67
C PRO A 19 -32.16 -18.78 19.51
N ASN A 20 -31.26 -18.01 20.12
CA ASN A 20 -29.90 -18.32 20.50
C ASN A 20 -29.73 -19.76 21.04
N PRO A 21 -28.98 -20.64 20.34
CA PRO A 21 -28.73 -22.01 20.78
C PRO A 21 -27.72 -22.15 21.94
N LEU A 22 -27.37 -21.05 22.63
CA LEU A 22 -26.45 -21.06 23.77
C LEU A 22 -27.14 -21.03 25.16
N GLN A 23 -28.47 -21.13 25.23
CA GLN A 23 -29.23 -21.13 26.50
C GLN A 23 -29.13 -22.41 27.36
N THR A 24 -28.18 -23.32 27.09
CA THR A 24 -28.02 -24.55 27.91
C THR A 24 -26.59 -24.77 28.42
N LEU A 25 -25.83 -23.70 28.64
CA LEU A 25 -24.67 -23.78 29.53
C LEU A 25 -25.15 -23.66 31.00
N PRO A 26 -24.80 -24.61 31.88
CA PRO A 26 -25.12 -24.52 33.30
C PRO A 26 -24.44 -23.27 33.88
N GLY A 27 -25.25 -22.30 34.32
CA GLY A 27 -24.78 -21.02 34.87
C GLY A 27 -25.61 -19.80 34.44
N SER A 28 -26.46 -19.89 33.42
CA SER A 28 -27.38 -18.80 33.08
C SER A 28 -28.68 -18.88 33.90
N THR A 29 -28.64 -18.40 35.13
CA THR A 29 -29.84 -17.92 35.83
C THR A 29 -29.70 -16.43 36.03
N ASP A 30 -30.70 -15.70 35.54
CA ASP A 30 -30.84 -14.25 35.36
C ASP A 30 -30.80 -13.37 36.64
N ASP A 31 -30.18 -13.79 37.74
CA ASP A 31 -30.25 -13.03 39.02
C ASP A 31 -28.90 -12.74 39.69
N GLY A 32 -27.84 -12.57 38.90
CA GLY A 32 -26.58 -12.04 39.41
C GLY A 32 -25.71 -11.60 38.25
N SER A 33 -25.63 -10.29 38.00
CA SER A 33 -24.86 -9.77 36.88
C SER A 33 -23.41 -10.27 37.01
N ALA A 34 -22.79 -10.68 35.90
CA ALA A 34 -21.36 -11.02 35.89
C ALA A 34 -20.48 -9.86 36.41
N ALA A 35 -21.00 -8.63 36.41
CA ALA A 35 -20.41 -7.47 37.06
C ALA A 35 -20.37 -7.60 38.60
N ASP A 36 -21.39 -8.17 39.24
CA ASP A 36 -21.44 -8.35 40.70
C ASP A 36 -20.49 -9.47 41.17
N ILE A 37 -20.35 -10.55 40.39
CA ILE A 37 -19.40 -11.63 40.70
C ILE A 37 -17.96 -11.18 40.44
N ASN A 38 -17.71 -10.42 39.36
CA ASN A 38 -16.38 -9.84 39.12
C ASN A 38 -16.02 -8.77 40.15
N LYS A 39 -16.99 -7.97 40.61
CA LYS A 39 -16.82 -7.00 41.69
C LYS A 39 -16.59 -7.68 43.03
N ALA A 40 -17.36 -8.71 43.38
CA ALA A 40 -17.15 -9.48 44.60
C ALA A 40 -15.80 -10.24 44.57
N ASN A 41 -15.39 -10.77 43.42
CA ASN A 41 -14.06 -11.36 43.25
C ASN A 41 -12.95 -10.31 43.29
N SER A 42 -13.15 -9.11 42.74
CA SER A 42 -12.17 -8.02 42.85
C SER A 42 -12.06 -7.50 44.27
N GLU A 43 -13.17 -7.40 45.00
CA GLU A 43 -13.20 -7.02 46.42
C GLU A 43 -12.63 -8.15 47.32
N ALA A 44 -12.75 -9.42 46.92
CA ALA A 44 -12.13 -10.54 47.62
C ALA A 44 -10.61 -10.67 47.34
N LEU A 45 -10.17 -10.36 46.12
CA LEU A 45 -8.76 -10.39 45.71
C LEU A 45 -8.01 -9.10 46.10
N PHE A 46 -8.71 -7.97 46.16
CA PHE A 46 -8.20 -6.64 46.51
C PHE A 46 -9.10 -5.95 47.55
N PRO A 47 -9.14 -6.45 48.81
CA PRO A 47 -10.08 -6.00 49.85
C PRO A 47 -9.96 -4.55 50.33
N TYR A 48 -9.06 -3.74 49.75
CA TYR A 48 -8.70 -2.41 50.24
C TYR A 48 -8.68 -1.31 49.16
N MET A 49 -9.35 -1.52 48.03
CA MET A 49 -9.48 -0.55 46.91
C MET A 49 -10.52 0.57 47.17
N ASP A 50 -10.72 1.02 48.42
CA ASP A 50 -11.62 2.15 48.74
C ASP A 50 -10.92 3.51 48.77
N GLY A 51 -9.59 3.53 48.60
CA GLY A 51 -8.77 4.75 48.62
C GLY A 51 -8.78 5.50 49.95
N SER A 52 -9.31 4.91 51.04
CA SER A 52 -9.53 5.59 52.32
C SER A 52 -8.70 5.02 53.48
N SER A 53 -8.01 3.88 53.28
CA SER A 53 -7.18 3.28 54.32
C SER A 53 -5.70 3.65 54.19
N GLU A 54 -5.17 4.38 55.19
CA GLU A 54 -3.73 4.72 55.34
C GLU A 54 -2.80 3.48 55.32
N ALA A 55 -3.35 2.28 55.49
CA ALA A 55 -2.62 1.00 55.50
C ALA A 55 -2.21 0.47 54.11
N THR A 56 -2.52 1.19 53.02
CA THR A 56 -2.22 0.77 51.62
C THR A 56 -1.22 1.68 50.90
N SER A 57 -0.61 2.67 51.56
CA SER A 57 0.48 3.40 50.94
C SER A 57 1.66 2.45 50.73
N LEU A 58 2.19 2.41 49.51
CA LEU A 58 3.44 1.71 49.24
C LEU A 58 4.51 2.28 50.17
N GLU A 59 5.39 1.41 50.67
CA GLU A 59 6.54 1.87 51.45
C GLU A 59 7.27 2.96 50.66
N SER A 60 7.59 4.04 51.35
CA SER A 60 8.38 5.13 50.78
C SER A 60 9.66 4.56 50.17
N PRO A 61 10.03 4.99 48.94
CA PRO A 61 11.18 4.46 48.25
C PRO A 61 12.47 4.76 49.04
N LYS A 62 13.48 3.92 48.87
CA LYS A 62 14.77 4.09 49.54
C LYS A 62 15.82 4.60 48.57
N ASP A 63 16.67 5.51 49.02
CA ASP A 63 17.82 5.99 48.25
C ASP A 63 18.90 4.89 48.10
N SER A 64 19.96 5.19 47.37
CA SER A 64 21.12 4.29 47.18
C SER A 64 21.86 3.94 48.48
N SER A 65 21.65 4.70 49.55
CA SER A 65 22.19 4.47 50.89
C SER A 65 21.23 3.70 51.81
N GLY A 66 20.03 3.36 51.31
CA GLY A 66 18.99 2.64 52.05
C GLY A 66 18.12 3.52 52.95
N ASN A 67 18.23 4.85 52.89
CA ASN A 67 17.39 5.76 53.66
C ASN A 67 16.03 5.95 52.98
N THR A 68 14.98 6.04 53.78
CA THR A 68 13.63 6.32 53.30
C THR A 68 13.53 7.75 52.75
N VAL A 69 13.03 7.88 51.52
CA VAL A 69 12.80 9.16 50.83
C VAL A 69 11.33 9.53 50.92
N ASP A 70 11.03 10.69 51.49
CA ASP A 70 9.69 11.26 51.49
C ASP A 70 9.43 12.03 50.19
N LEU A 71 8.66 11.42 49.29
CA LEU A 71 8.34 11.98 47.98
C LEU A 71 7.54 13.29 48.06
N SER A 72 6.85 13.55 49.18
CA SER A 72 6.07 14.78 49.35
C SER A 72 6.93 16.01 49.67
N THR A 73 8.17 15.81 50.16
CA THR A 73 9.04 16.90 50.63
C THR A 73 10.45 16.88 50.03
N VAL A 74 10.86 15.80 49.36
CA VAL A 74 12.18 15.70 48.71
C VAL A 74 12.40 16.84 47.71
N ALA A 75 13.60 17.39 47.67
CA ALA A 75 13.96 18.40 46.67
C ALA A 75 14.11 17.74 45.29
N LEU A 76 13.49 18.33 44.26
CA LEU A 76 13.53 17.77 42.90
C LEU A 76 14.97 17.67 42.34
N THR A 77 15.88 18.53 42.81
CA THR A 77 17.31 18.49 42.44
C THR A 77 18.04 17.25 42.95
N ASP A 78 17.50 16.57 43.96
CA ASP A 78 18.10 15.37 44.56
C ASP A 78 17.56 14.08 43.90
N ILE A 79 16.54 14.21 43.03
CA ILE A 79 15.96 13.11 42.26
C ILE A 79 16.77 12.95 40.96
N THR A 80 17.47 11.83 40.84
CA THR A 80 18.16 11.48 39.59
C THR A 80 17.23 10.78 38.60
N PRO A 81 17.51 10.82 37.28
CA PRO A 81 16.78 10.01 36.29
C PRO A 81 16.70 8.53 36.65
N GLU A 82 17.83 7.92 37.05
CA GLU A 82 17.91 6.50 37.43
C GLU A 82 17.03 6.18 38.65
N PHE A 83 17.04 7.04 39.68
CA PHE A 83 16.17 6.88 40.84
C PHE A 83 14.70 6.93 40.44
N PHE A 84 14.30 7.92 39.62
CA PHE A 84 12.92 8.08 39.18
C PHE A 84 12.42 6.88 38.35
N SER A 85 13.22 6.40 37.41
CA SER A 85 12.88 5.22 36.60
C SER A 85 12.75 3.93 37.42
N GLY A 86 13.41 3.87 38.59
CA GLY A 86 13.27 2.76 39.54
C GLY A 86 12.04 2.83 40.45
N LEU A 87 11.30 3.94 40.46
CA LEU A 87 10.10 4.11 41.29
C LEU A 87 8.90 3.33 40.75
N HIS A 88 7.99 2.96 41.64
CA HIS A 88 6.68 2.43 41.24
C HIS A 88 5.84 3.52 40.56
N SER A 89 4.95 3.16 39.64
CA SER A 89 4.14 4.13 38.86
C SER A 89 3.31 5.07 39.75
N SER A 90 2.77 4.58 40.86
CA SER A 90 2.04 5.42 41.83
C SER A 90 2.94 6.40 42.59
N GLN A 91 4.21 6.06 42.81
CA GLN A 91 5.20 6.95 43.43
C GLN A 91 5.63 8.04 42.44
N GLN A 92 5.80 7.67 41.16
CA GLN A 92 6.03 8.63 40.08
C GLN A 92 4.85 9.61 39.95
N LEU A 93 3.62 9.09 40.00
CA LEU A 93 2.40 9.90 39.96
C LEU A 93 2.31 10.84 41.17
N GLN A 94 2.69 10.39 42.36
CA GLN A 94 2.71 11.23 43.56
C GLN A 94 3.67 12.41 43.40
N LEU A 95 4.84 12.19 42.78
CA LEU A 95 5.78 13.27 42.49
C LEU A 95 5.22 14.26 41.47
N LEU A 96 4.60 13.78 40.38
CA LEU A 96 4.02 14.64 39.34
C LEU A 96 2.83 15.47 39.83
N ASN A 97 2.05 14.94 40.78
CA ASN A 97 0.92 15.65 41.37
C ASN A 97 1.32 16.67 42.45
N ARG A 98 2.62 16.89 42.70
CA ARG A 98 3.03 17.95 43.61
C ARG A 98 2.77 19.33 42.99
N SER A 99 2.37 20.27 43.83
CA SER A 99 2.04 21.64 43.41
C SER A 99 3.22 22.42 42.81
N ASP A 100 4.45 21.99 43.06
CA ASP A 100 5.67 22.59 42.51
C ASP A 100 6.12 21.98 41.17
N VAL A 101 5.45 20.91 40.70
CA VAL A 101 5.75 20.20 39.45
C VAL A 101 4.67 20.45 38.39
N ASP A 102 3.41 20.65 38.80
CA ASP A 102 2.26 20.96 37.91
C ASP A 102 2.15 20.00 36.70
N GLY A 103 2.47 18.72 36.91
CA GLY A 103 2.37 17.68 35.89
C GLY A 103 3.53 17.62 34.88
N GLU A 104 4.56 18.47 35.00
CA GLU A 104 5.74 18.44 34.13
C GLU A 104 7.02 18.37 34.98
N LEU A 105 7.84 17.33 34.77
CA LEU A 105 9.08 17.13 35.51
C LEU A 105 10.26 16.89 34.56
N VAL A 106 11.28 17.74 34.67
CA VAL A 106 12.56 17.57 33.97
C VAL A 106 13.64 17.16 34.98
N LEU A 107 14.19 15.97 34.80
CA LEU A 107 15.29 15.45 35.62
C LEU A 107 16.58 15.44 34.81
N THR A 108 17.66 15.93 35.39
CA THR A 108 19.00 15.90 34.78
C THR A 108 20.01 15.32 35.77
N GLY A 109 20.89 14.46 35.31
CA GLY A 109 21.92 13.85 36.17
C GLY A 109 22.80 12.87 35.40
N GLY A 110 24.11 12.85 35.70
CA GLY A 110 25.03 11.88 35.09
C GLY A 110 25.25 12.02 33.57
N GLY A 111 24.83 13.13 32.97
CA GLY A 111 24.82 13.32 31.51
C GLY A 111 23.53 12.86 30.83
N GLU A 112 22.57 12.36 31.60
CA GLU A 112 21.25 11.94 31.12
C GLU A 112 20.18 12.99 31.46
N ARG A 113 19.18 13.08 30.60
CA ARG A 113 17.99 13.92 30.78
C ARG A 113 16.75 13.04 30.63
N LEU A 114 15.80 13.22 31.56
CA LEU A 114 14.50 12.56 31.55
C LEU A 114 13.41 13.62 31.63
N ASP A 115 12.52 13.64 30.64
CA ASP A 115 11.37 14.52 30.59
C ASP A 115 10.12 13.67 30.84
N VAL A 116 9.34 14.06 31.85
CA VAL A 116 8.20 13.29 32.34
C VAL A 116 6.96 14.19 32.39
N LEU A 117 5.88 13.73 31.77
CA LEU A 117 4.59 14.41 31.73
C LEU A 117 3.52 13.59 32.45
N LEU A 118 2.59 14.29 33.09
CA LEU A 118 1.33 13.71 33.57
C LEU A 118 0.35 13.66 32.40
N GLY A 119 -0.20 12.48 32.12
CA GLY A 119 -1.20 12.28 31.08
C GLY A 119 -2.45 13.13 31.33
N SER A 120 -3.20 13.37 30.27
CA SER A 120 -4.43 14.18 30.27
C SER A 120 -5.53 13.61 31.18
N ASP A 121 -5.47 12.32 31.49
CA ASP A 121 -6.33 11.63 32.46
C ASP A 121 -5.96 11.90 33.93
N GLY A 122 -4.83 12.56 34.20
CA GLY A 122 -4.28 12.84 35.52
C GLY A 122 -3.75 11.61 36.27
N ARG A 123 -3.59 10.48 35.58
CA ARG A 123 -3.28 9.17 36.18
C ARG A 123 -2.16 8.42 35.46
N THR A 124 -1.87 8.80 34.22
CA THR A 124 -0.84 8.19 33.41
C THR A 124 0.47 8.97 33.54
N VAL A 125 1.59 8.26 33.64
CA VAL A 125 2.94 8.84 33.68
C VAL A 125 3.60 8.61 32.33
N LEU A 126 3.96 9.69 31.63
CA LEU A 126 4.53 9.66 30.30
C LEU A 126 6.02 10.03 30.39
N VAL A 127 6.90 9.03 30.29
CA VAL A 127 8.35 9.22 30.29
C VAL A 127 8.84 9.28 28.85
N LEU A 128 9.14 10.47 28.33
CA LEU A 128 9.28 10.70 26.88
C LEU A 128 10.42 9.89 26.26
N GLN A 129 11.57 9.81 26.93
CA GLN A 129 12.74 9.05 26.45
C GLN A 129 12.52 7.53 26.48
N ALA A 130 11.51 7.05 27.21
CA ALA A 130 11.16 5.62 27.25
C ALA A 130 10.07 5.25 26.24
N LEU A 131 9.36 6.25 25.68
CA LEU A 131 8.31 6.01 24.70
C LEU A 131 8.91 5.61 23.35
N SER A 132 8.47 4.47 22.84
CA SER A 132 8.75 4.07 21.46
C SER A 132 7.64 4.54 20.51
N LYS A 133 7.93 4.52 19.21
CA LYS A 133 6.92 4.70 18.16
C LYS A 133 5.70 3.78 18.33
N THR A 134 5.91 2.57 18.84
CA THR A 134 4.83 1.58 19.06
C THR A 134 3.94 1.93 20.25
N ASP A 135 4.48 2.66 21.23
CA ASP A 135 3.73 3.10 22.41
C ASP A 135 2.92 4.36 22.14
N LEU A 136 3.42 5.24 21.26
CA LEU A 136 2.72 6.46 20.84
C LEU A 136 1.47 6.17 20.01
N ALA A 137 1.53 5.16 19.12
CA ALA A 137 0.43 4.87 18.19
C ALA A 137 -0.93 4.53 18.86
N PRO A 138 -1.01 3.72 19.94
CA PRO A 138 -2.26 3.46 20.64
C PRO A 138 -2.63 4.51 21.70
N MET A 139 -1.77 5.51 21.91
CA MET A 139 -1.97 6.53 22.95
C MET A 139 -3.17 7.43 22.61
N ALA A 140 -3.87 7.92 23.64
CA ALA A 140 -4.99 8.84 23.44
C ALA A 140 -4.53 10.11 22.71
N ASN A 141 -5.39 10.68 21.86
CA ASN A 141 -5.04 11.87 21.08
C ASN A 141 -4.60 13.04 21.96
N ASP A 142 -5.28 13.23 23.10
CA ASP A 142 -4.98 14.29 24.06
C ASP A 142 -3.57 14.15 24.65
N ASP A 143 -3.13 12.92 24.94
CA ASP A 143 -1.77 12.65 25.42
C ASP A 143 -0.73 12.82 24.30
N GLN A 144 -1.03 12.38 23.07
CA GLN A 144 -0.16 12.64 21.92
C GLN A 144 -0.02 14.14 21.66
N LYS A 145 -1.10 14.92 21.81
CA LYS A 145 -1.10 16.38 21.67
C LYS A 145 -0.27 17.03 22.76
N LEU A 146 -0.46 16.59 24.02
CA LEU A 146 0.34 17.05 25.16
C LEU A 146 1.84 16.84 24.91
N ILE A 147 2.24 15.65 24.46
CA ILE A 147 3.64 15.33 24.11
C ILE A 147 4.15 16.23 22.99
N ALA A 148 3.36 16.42 21.93
CA ALA A 148 3.76 17.24 20.79
C ALA A 148 3.93 18.72 21.19
N ASP A 149 2.98 19.27 21.94
CA ASP A 149 3.00 20.66 22.39
C ASP A 149 4.18 20.90 23.35
N TYR A 150 4.43 19.95 24.26
CA TYR A 150 5.61 19.96 25.14
C TYR A 150 6.92 19.96 24.34
N ALA A 151 7.08 19.02 23.41
CA ALA A 151 8.31 18.90 22.63
C ALA A 151 8.56 20.13 21.75
N ASN A 152 7.48 20.74 21.20
CA ASN A 152 7.58 21.98 20.45
C ASN A 152 8.00 23.17 21.32
N ALA A 153 7.48 23.28 22.54
CA ALA A 153 7.92 24.29 23.50
C ALA A 153 9.39 24.09 23.88
N LEU A 154 9.80 22.84 24.09
CA LEU A 154 11.16 22.46 24.44
C LEU A 154 12.18 22.76 23.32
N TYR A 155 11.76 22.80 22.06
CA TYR A 155 12.64 22.99 20.91
C TYR A 155 13.49 24.27 20.99
N ALA A 156 12.94 25.34 21.59
CA ALA A 156 13.66 26.60 21.77
C ALA A 156 14.84 26.48 22.77
N ASP A 157 14.71 25.61 23.77
CA ASP A 157 15.63 25.50 24.90
C ASP A 157 16.60 24.30 24.77
N ALA A 158 16.15 23.20 24.17
CA ALA A 158 16.92 21.96 24.03
C ALA A 158 16.66 21.26 22.67
N PRO A 159 17.07 21.86 21.55
CA PRO A 159 16.80 21.32 20.21
C PRO A 159 17.37 19.92 20.02
N ASP A 160 18.57 19.63 20.52
CA ASP A 160 19.21 18.30 20.40
C ASP A 160 18.36 17.19 21.04
N VAL A 161 17.70 17.48 22.18
CA VAL A 161 16.84 16.51 22.88
C VAL A 161 15.58 16.25 22.06
N VAL A 162 14.99 17.29 21.49
CA VAL A 162 13.79 17.17 20.66
C VAL A 162 14.10 16.44 19.36
N ASP A 163 15.25 16.68 18.76
CA ASP A 163 15.72 15.96 17.56
C ASP A 163 15.91 14.46 17.86
N ASP A 164 16.49 14.11 19.01
CA ASP A 164 16.63 12.70 19.45
C ASP A 164 15.27 12.04 19.70
N LEU A 165 14.32 12.74 20.35
CA LEU A 165 12.95 12.25 20.54
C LEU A 165 12.23 12.06 19.20
N ALA A 166 12.27 13.06 18.32
CA ALA A 166 11.69 13.02 16.98
C ALA A 166 12.24 11.83 16.17
N ALA A 167 13.56 11.63 16.21
CA ALA A 167 14.23 10.52 15.54
C ALA A 167 13.80 9.17 16.12
N SER A 168 13.72 9.04 17.45
CA SER A 168 13.31 7.80 18.12
C SER A 168 11.86 7.42 17.81
N TRP A 169 10.98 8.40 17.70
CA TRP A 169 9.56 8.23 17.38
C TRP A 169 9.30 8.12 15.88
N GLY A 170 10.26 8.57 15.05
CA GLY A 170 10.13 8.67 13.60
C GLY A 170 9.04 9.65 13.17
N VAL A 171 8.89 10.75 13.91
CA VAL A 171 7.91 11.83 13.67
C VAL A 171 8.66 13.14 13.37
N ALA A 172 7.98 14.11 12.75
CA ALA A 172 8.52 15.45 12.59
C ALA A 172 7.99 16.34 13.72
N LEU A 173 8.87 17.04 14.43
CA LEU A 173 8.57 18.02 15.47
C LEU A 173 9.10 19.40 15.01
N GLY A 174 8.50 20.50 15.46
CA GLY A 174 8.92 21.86 15.07
C GLY A 174 7.78 22.80 14.62
N GLU A 175 6.55 22.30 14.49
CA GLU A 175 5.33 23.08 14.27
C GLU A 175 4.21 22.52 15.16
N SER A 176 3.16 23.33 15.43
CA SER A 176 2.03 22.84 16.23
C SER A 176 1.41 21.58 15.62
N ALA A 177 0.96 20.64 16.45
CA ALA A 177 0.38 19.38 15.96
C ALA A 177 -0.79 19.61 14.98
N ASP A 178 -1.57 20.68 15.19
CA ASP A 178 -2.69 21.05 14.32
C ASP A 178 -2.21 21.56 12.94
N THR A 179 -1.12 22.32 12.90
CA THR A 179 -0.49 22.77 11.65
C THR A 179 0.04 21.58 10.85
N TYR A 180 0.77 20.68 11.51
CA TYR A 180 1.35 19.51 10.87
C TYR A 180 0.28 18.54 10.35
N ARG A 181 -0.79 18.30 11.12
CA ARG A 181 -1.99 17.56 10.65
C ARG A 181 -2.60 18.18 9.41
N SER A 182 -2.86 19.49 9.45
CA SER A 182 -3.46 20.21 8.33
C SER A 182 -2.60 20.13 7.06
N ALA A 183 -1.28 20.25 7.20
CA ALA A 183 -0.36 20.13 6.08
C ALA A 183 -0.38 18.72 5.46
N MET A 184 -0.35 17.67 6.28
CA MET A 184 -0.39 16.29 5.78
C MET A 184 -1.75 15.94 5.18
N ALA A 185 -2.86 16.36 5.78
CA ALA A 185 -4.20 16.18 5.21
C ALA A 185 -4.32 16.89 3.85
N ALA A 186 -3.74 18.09 3.69
CA ALA A 186 -3.73 18.80 2.42
C ALA A 186 -2.92 18.08 1.32
N LEU A 187 -1.84 17.39 1.68
CA LEU A 187 -1.10 16.54 0.73
C LEU A 187 -1.97 15.38 0.23
N VAL A 188 -2.66 14.69 1.15
CA VAL A 188 -3.58 13.61 0.78
C VAL A 188 -4.73 14.14 -0.09
N GLN A 189 -5.29 15.30 0.26
CA GLN A 189 -6.37 15.92 -0.50
C GLN A 189 -5.95 16.30 -1.92
N THR A 190 -4.72 16.79 -2.11
CA THR A 190 -4.18 17.11 -3.43
C THR A 190 -4.18 15.88 -4.35
N GLU A 191 -3.78 14.72 -3.83
CA GLU A 191 -3.78 13.47 -4.59
C GLU A 191 -5.21 12.97 -4.88
N ILE A 192 -6.15 13.15 -3.94
CA ILE A 192 -7.58 12.86 -4.18
C ILE A 192 -8.11 13.72 -5.33
N ASP A 193 -7.80 15.02 -5.31
CA ASP A 193 -8.24 15.98 -6.33
C ASP A 193 -7.64 15.62 -7.71
N ASP A 194 -6.36 15.25 -7.76
CA ASP A 194 -5.68 14.81 -8.98
C ASP A 194 -6.29 13.52 -9.55
N ILE A 195 -6.59 12.53 -8.70
CA ILE A 195 -7.25 11.28 -9.11
C ILE A 195 -8.65 11.54 -9.66
N ASN A 196 -9.44 12.36 -8.96
CA ASN A 196 -10.79 12.72 -9.40
C ASN A 196 -10.78 13.56 -10.69
N GLY A 197 -9.80 14.46 -10.84
CA GLY A 197 -9.62 15.32 -12.00
C GLY A 197 -9.23 14.59 -13.28
N ASP A 198 -8.58 13.41 -13.19
CA ASP A 198 -8.17 12.61 -14.35
C ASP A 198 -9.33 11.82 -15.00
N GLY A 199 -10.53 11.82 -14.41
CA GLY A 199 -11.75 11.28 -15.02
C GLY A 199 -11.76 9.75 -15.17
N SER A 200 -11.14 9.03 -14.24
CA SER A 200 -11.24 7.57 -14.16
C SER A 200 -12.61 7.12 -13.65
N GLN A 201 -13.16 6.04 -14.23
CA GLN A 201 -14.39 5.40 -13.72
C GLN A 201 -14.14 4.60 -12.43
N HIS A 202 -12.87 4.40 -12.06
CA HIS A 202 -12.46 3.56 -10.95
C HIS A 202 -11.71 4.36 -9.86
N ALA A 203 -11.74 5.68 -9.94
CA ALA A 203 -11.13 6.60 -8.97
C ALA A 203 -11.53 6.30 -7.52
N ALA A 204 -12.82 6.01 -7.29
CA ALA A 204 -13.41 5.84 -5.96
C ALA A 204 -12.65 4.85 -5.06
N VAL A 205 -12.19 3.71 -5.61
CA VAL A 205 -11.50 2.68 -4.81
C VAL A 205 -10.17 3.19 -4.24
N PHE A 206 -9.52 4.12 -4.94
CA PHE A 206 -8.25 4.72 -4.53
C PHE A 206 -8.48 5.95 -3.63
N THR A 207 -9.43 6.81 -3.98
CA THR A 207 -9.74 7.99 -3.16
C THR A 207 -10.29 7.59 -1.79
N GLU A 208 -11.12 6.55 -1.70
CA GLU A 208 -11.59 6.03 -0.41
C GLU A 208 -10.43 5.51 0.46
N GLN A 209 -9.37 4.94 -0.13
CA GLN A 209 -8.18 4.55 0.65
C GLN A 209 -7.42 5.78 1.16
N LEU A 210 -7.31 6.83 0.35
CA LEU A 210 -6.70 8.10 0.74
C LEU A 210 -7.50 8.79 1.85
N GLU A 211 -8.83 8.75 1.80
CA GLU A 211 -9.72 9.27 2.85
C GLU A 211 -9.48 8.56 4.19
N LEU A 212 -9.25 7.23 4.20
CA LEU A 212 -8.85 6.51 5.42
C LEU A 212 -7.49 6.97 5.97
N ILE A 213 -6.62 7.55 5.14
CA ILE A 213 -5.39 8.18 5.62
C ILE A 213 -5.73 9.50 6.33
N ILE A 214 -6.61 10.32 5.75
CA ILE A 214 -7.09 11.57 6.38
C ILE A 214 -7.72 11.27 7.74
N ASP A 215 -8.62 10.30 7.81
CA ASP A 215 -9.27 9.92 9.09
C ASP A 215 -8.24 9.53 10.16
N ARG A 216 -7.16 8.83 9.78
CA ARG A 216 -6.08 8.47 10.72
C ARG A 216 -5.24 9.68 11.12
N ILE A 217 -4.99 10.63 10.22
CA ILE A 217 -4.30 11.88 10.53
C ILE A 217 -5.13 12.70 11.52
N ASP A 218 -6.45 12.76 11.33
CA ASP A 218 -7.33 13.51 12.22
C ASP A 218 -7.40 12.91 13.63
N GLN A 219 -7.27 11.58 13.73
CA GLN A 219 -7.31 10.85 15.00
C GLN A 219 -5.99 10.83 15.76
N ASN A 220 -4.85 11.18 15.14
CA ASN A 220 -3.53 11.10 15.77
C ASN A 220 -2.82 12.45 15.73
N SER A 221 -2.27 12.89 16.86
CA SER A 221 -1.47 14.12 16.94
C SER A 221 0.01 13.87 16.63
N LEU A 222 0.47 12.63 16.78
CA LEU A 222 1.83 12.20 16.45
C LEU A 222 1.81 11.06 15.43
N PHE A 223 2.40 11.31 14.26
CA PHE A 223 2.54 10.30 13.22
C PHE A 223 3.77 10.55 12.35
N SER A 224 4.18 9.50 11.65
CA SER A 224 5.35 9.49 10.79
C SER A 224 5.00 9.98 9.39
N SER A 225 5.49 11.16 9.00
CA SER A 225 5.29 11.70 7.64
C SER A 225 5.82 10.76 6.57
N SER A 226 6.97 10.13 6.80
CA SER A 226 7.56 9.18 5.85
C SER A 226 6.62 7.98 5.59
N ASN A 227 5.96 7.49 6.64
CA ASN A 227 5.00 6.38 6.49
C ASN A 227 3.77 6.83 5.71
N ILE A 228 3.21 8.02 6.02
CA ILE A 228 2.06 8.57 5.29
C ILE A 228 2.41 8.79 3.82
N ASN A 229 3.55 9.43 3.53
CA ASN A 229 4.01 9.67 2.17
C ASN A 229 4.23 8.36 1.40
N SER A 230 4.77 7.32 2.06
CA SER A 230 4.90 5.99 1.45
C SER A 230 3.54 5.39 1.13
N GLU A 231 2.56 5.48 2.04
CA GLU A 231 1.21 4.95 1.81
C GLU A 231 0.47 5.69 0.70
N ILE A 232 0.60 7.03 0.64
CA ILE A 232 0.08 7.86 -0.45
C ILE A 232 0.72 7.42 -1.78
N SER A 233 2.05 7.38 -1.84
CA SER A 233 2.78 6.98 -3.06
C SER A 233 2.37 5.59 -3.53
N ASP A 234 2.26 4.63 -2.62
CA ASP A 234 1.84 3.27 -2.95
C ASP A 234 0.44 3.24 -3.59
N ILE A 235 -0.52 4.01 -3.06
CA ILE A 235 -1.89 4.10 -3.61
C ILE A 235 -1.87 4.80 -4.97
N THR A 236 -1.20 5.95 -5.07
CA THR A 236 -1.10 6.73 -6.30
C THR A 236 -0.40 5.94 -7.42
N ASP A 237 0.63 5.15 -7.12
CA ASP A 237 1.33 4.33 -8.11
C ASP A 237 0.46 3.17 -8.61
N ARG A 238 -0.34 2.54 -7.72
CA ARG A 238 -1.34 1.55 -8.14
C ARG A 238 -2.45 2.18 -8.99
N TYR A 239 -2.90 3.40 -8.65
CA TYR A 239 -3.85 4.15 -9.46
C TYR A 239 -3.29 4.44 -10.85
N LYS A 240 -2.07 5.00 -10.95
CA LYS A 240 -1.38 5.28 -12.22
C LYS A 240 -1.28 4.02 -13.09
N ARG A 241 -0.90 2.88 -12.49
CA ARG A 241 -0.86 1.57 -13.18
C ARG A 241 -2.22 1.20 -13.76
N MET A 242 -3.26 1.14 -12.92
CA MET A 242 -4.63 0.80 -13.33
C MET A 242 -5.12 1.75 -14.43
N ARG A 243 -4.86 3.05 -14.27
CA ARG A 243 -5.34 4.09 -15.19
C ARG A 243 -4.76 3.96 -16.59
N GLN A 244 -3.51 3.54 -16.74
CA GLN A 244 -2.95 3.28 -18.08
C GLN A 244 -3.66 2.12 -18.80
N PHE A 245 -4.05 1.09 -18.05
CA PHE A 245 -4.85 -0.01 -18.59
C PHE A 245 -6.25 0.47 -18.96
N GLU A 246 -6.92 1.23 -18.08
CA GLU A 246 -8.24 1.81 -18.34
C GLU A 246 -8.24 2.69 -19.60
N LYS A 247 -7.26 3.60 -19.75
CA LYS A 247 -7.11 4.46 -20.95
C LYS A 247 -6.95 3.62 -22.23
N THR A 248 -6.19 2.54 -22.16
CA THR A 248 -5.94 1.65 -23.31
C THR A 248 -7.17 0.82 -23.67
N VAL A 249 -7.95 0.37 -22.68
CA VAL A 249 -9.23 -0.33 -22.88
C VAL A 249 -10.29 0.62 -23.43
N ALA A 250 -10.36 1.86 -22.95
CA ALA A 250 -11.33 2.84 -23.42
C ALA A 250 -11.10 3.28 -24.88
N ALA A 251 -9.86 3.21 -25.37
CA ALA A 251 -9.49 3.54 -26.74
C ALA A 251 -9.80 2.42 -27.76
N GLN A 252 -10.68 1.49 -27.41
CA GLN A 252 -10.90 0.24 -28.11
C GLN A 252 -11.39 0.35 -29.55
N SER A 253 -11.85 1.51 -30.04
CA SER A 253 -12.45 1.62 -31.37
C SER A 253 -12.08 2.94 -32.04
N PHE A 254 -11.38 2.89 -33.17
CA PHE A 254 -11.25 4.03 -34.08
C PHE A 254 -12.12 3.77 -35.32
N SER A 255 -13.03 4.71 -35.63
CA SER A 255 -13.77 4.70 -36.89
C SER A 255 -13.09 5.63 -37.89
N ASP A 256 -12.63 5.08 -39.00
CA ASP A 256 -12.24 5.87 -40.16
C ASP A 256 -13.50 6.56 -40.76
N PRO A 257 -13.45 7.82 -41.23
CA PRO A 257 -14.53 8.47 -41.98
C PRO A 257 -15.13 7.63 -43.13
N GLU A 258 -14.43 6.61 -43.62
CA GLU A 258 -14.93 5.70 -44.67
C GLU A 258 -15.58 4.39 -44.17
N THR A 259 -16.04 4.29 -42.91
CA THR A 259 -16.89 3.20 -42.31
C THR A 259 -16.21 1.98 -41.65
N THR A 260 -14.88 1.95 -41.52
CA THR A 260 -14.19 0.84 -40.84
C THR A 260 -13.90 1.15 -39.37
N VAL A 261 -14.36 0.28 -38.47
CA VAL A 261 -13.99 0.32 -37.05
C VAL A 261 -12.81 -0.63 -36.83
N TYR A 262 -11.65 -0.09 -36.44
CA TYR A 262 -10.51 -0.87 -36.00
C TYR A 262 -10.55 -0.99 -34.49
N GLU A 263 -10.58 -2.23 -33.99
CA GLU A 263 -10.59 -2.50 -32.56
C GLU A 263 -9.30 -3.14 -32.06
N GLY A 264 -8.97 -2.87 -30.80
CA GLY A 264 -7.96 -3.64 -30.07
C GLY A 264 -6.54 -3.58 -30.65
N LEU A 265 -6.11 -2.43 -31.16
CA LEU A 265 -4.83 -2.27 -31.88
C LEU A 265 -3.58 -2.15 -30.98
N ASN A 266 -3.71 -2.44 -29.67
CA ASN A 266 -2.61 -2.29 -28.71
C ASN A 266 -1.96 -3.62 -28.32
N SER A 267 -2.55 -4.75 -28.73
CA SER A 267 -2.03 -6.11 -28.56
C SER A 267 -2.47 -7.05 -29.69
N LEU A 268 -1.79 -8.19 -29.84
CA LEU A 268 -2.13 -9.18 -30.87
C LEU A 268 -3.49 -9.86 -30.66
N ASP A 269 -4.02 -9.82 -29.44
CA ASP A 269 -5.26 -10.49 -29.02
C ASP A 269 -6.44 -9.52 -28.88
N ASN A 270 -6.41 -8.39 -29.59
CA ASN A 270 -7.50 -7.42 -29.61
C ASN A 270 -7.75 -6.75 -28.24
N ASN A 271 -6.68 -6.45 -27.49
CA ASN A 271 -6.71 -5.95 -26.12
C ASN A 271 -7.41 -6.88 -25.11
N ALA A 272 -7.67 -8.15 -25.43
CA ALA A 272 -8.38 -9.06 -24.53
C ALA A 272 -7.60 -9.29 -23.21
N ASN A 273 -6.30 -9.57 -23.31
CA ASN A 273 -5.42 -9.70 -22.14
C ASN A 273 -5.33 -8.38 -21.37
N ILE A 274 -5.25 -7.23 -22.05
CA ILE A 274 -5.19 -5.92 -21.39
C ILE A 274 -6.48 -5.67 -20.58
N ALA A 275 -7.64 -5.97 -21.14
CA ALA A 275 -8.92 -5.85 -20.45
C ALA A 275 -9.03 -6.81 -19.26
N SER A 276 -8.55 -8.05 -19.42
CA SER A 276 -8.48 -9.02 -18.33
C SER A 276 -7.53 -8.55 -17.21
N GLY A 277 -6.41 -7.94 -17.57
CA GLY A 277 -5.44 -7.37 -16.62
C GLY A 277 -6.04 -6.20 -15.83
N LEU A 278 -6.75 -5.29 -16.50
CA LEU A 278 -7.50 -4.21 -15.83
C LEU A 278 -8.46 -4.75 -14.78
N ASN A 279 -9.28 -5.73 -15.15
CA ASN A 279 -10.24 -6.34 -14.22
C ASN A 279 -9.52 -7.00 -13.02
N SER A 280 -8.40 -7.67 -13.27
CA SER A 280 -7.59 -8.29 -12.22
C SER A 280 -7.05 -7.24 -11.24
N PHE A 281 -6.55 -6.10 -11.73
CA PHE A 281 -6.11 -5.00 -10.87
C PHE A 281 -7.26 -4.43 -10.03
N LEU A 282 -8.44 -4.22 -10.62
CA LEU A 282 -9.60 -3.69 -9.89
C LEU A 282 -10.07 -4.64 -8.78
N VAL A 283 -10.10 -5.95 -9.05
CA VAL A 283 -10.46 -6.96 -8.03
C VAL A 283 -9.45 -6.95 -6.87
N GLN A 284 -8.15 -6.86 -7.16
CA GLN A 284 -7.15 -6.77 -6.10
C GLN A 284 -7.23 -5.45 -5.33
N GLU A 285 -7.50 -4.33 -6.01
CA GLU A 285 -7.62 -3.03 -5.34
C GLU A 285 -8.84 -2.98 -4.43
N GLN A 286 -9.98 -3.54 -4.84
CA GLN A 286 -11.15 -3.66 -3.97
C GLN A 286 -10.81 -4.47 -2.71
N ARG A 287 -10.06 -5.58 -2.87
CA ARG A 287 -9.60 -6.40 -1.74
C ARG A 287 -8.70 -5.59 -0.79
N LEU A 288 -7.83 -4.72 -1.33
CA LEU A 288 -6.99 -3.83 -0.53
C LEU A 288 -7.79 -2.76 0.21
N LEU A 289 -8.79 -2.16 -0.43
CA LEU A 289 -9.70 -1.20 0.20
C LEU A 289 -10.46 -1.84 1.37
N GLU A 290 -11.04 -3.03 1.19
CA GLU A 290 -11.74 -3.73 2.26
C GLU A 290 -10.82 -4.04 3.45
N LEU A 291 -9.57 -4.43 3.19
CA LEU A 291 -8.56 -4.60 4.24
C LEU A 291 -8.23 -3.30 4.96
N ALA A 292 -8.13 -2.18 4.23
CA ALA A 292 -7.87 -0.87 4.80
C ALA A 292 -9.03 -0.45 5.72
N LYS A 293 -10.28 -0.60 5.26
CA LYS A 293 -11.50 -0.35 6.06
C LYS A 293 -11.54 -1.22 7.31
N GLN A 294 -11.26 -2.52 7.18
CA GLN A 294 -11.20 -3.43 8.33
C GLN A 294 -10.16 -2.99 9.35
N ARG A 295 -8.93 -2.69 8.92
CA ARG A 295 -7.85 -2.20 9.81
C ARG A 295 -8.24 -0.90 10.50
N HIS A 296 -8.84 0.03 9.77
CA HIS A 296 -9.31 1.29 10.32
C HIS A 296 -10.42 1.08 11.38
N SER A 297 -11.38 0.18 11.12
CA SER A 297 -12.42 -0.15 12.10
C SER A 297 -11.89 -0.83 13.36
N LEU A 298 -10.85 -1.66 13.20
CA LEU A 298 -10.15 -2.34 14.29
C LEU A 298 -9.40 -1.34 15.17
N SER A 299 -8.73 -0.35 14.57
CA SER A 299 -8.03 0.69 15.33
C SER A 299 -8.99 1.58 16.12
N GLN A 300 -10.20 1.83 15.62
CA GLN A 300 -11.16 2.69 16.32
C GLN A 300 -11.87 1.99 17.48
N SER A 301 -12.24 0.71 17.34
CA SER A 301 -13.19 0.07 18.27
C SER A 301 -12.61 -1.08 19.07
N ALA A 302 -11.40 -1.56 18.75
CA ALA A 302 -10.81 -2.81 19.29
C ALA A 302 -11.81 -3.98 19.30
N SER A 303 -12.80 -3.94 18.41
CA SER A 303 -13.94 -4.85 18.38
C SER A 303 -14.25 -5.25 16.95
N VAL A 304 -14.76 -6.46 16.78
CA VAL A 304 -15.32 -6.91 15.49
C VAL A 304 -16.75 -7.34 15.76
N GLN A 305 -17.69 -6.72 15.04
CA GLN A 305 -19.14 -6.95 15.23
C GLN A 305 -19.61 -6.74 16.68
N GLY A 306 -19.05 -5.73 17.37
CA GLY A 306 -19.42 -5.38 18.74
C GLY A 306 -18.85 -6.31 19.82
N LYS A 307 -18.00 -7.28 19.47
CA LYS A 307 -17.25 -8.09 20.43
C LYS A 307 -15.83 -7.55 20.54
N SER A 308 -15.44 -7.14 21.75
CA SER A 308 -14.03 -6.84 22.07
C SER A 308 -13.19 -8.07 21.75
N LEU A 309 -12.12 -7.87 20.98
CA LEU A 309 -11.20 -8.94 20.64
C LEU A 309 -10.22 -9.15 21.79
N ASP A 310 -9.99 -10.40 22.16
CA ASP A 310 -8.83 -10.72 22.99
C ASP A 310 -7.53 -10.50 22.19
N LEU A 311 -6.42 -10.26 22.90
CA LEU A 311 -5.12 -9.98 22.28
C LEU A 311 -4.70 -11.05 21.26
N PRO A 312 -4.88 -12.37 21.51
CA PRO A 312 -4.61 -13.40 20.50
C PRO A 312 -5.44 -13.25 19.21
N SER A 313 -6.75 -12.96 19.31
CA SER A 313 -7.59 -12.78 18.12
C SER A 313 -7.20 -11.52 17.36
N LEU A 314 -6.89 -10.42 18.05
CA LEU A 314 -6.42 -9.19 17.42
C LEU A 314 -5.12 -9.43 16.64
N ILE A 315 -4.16 -10.12 17.25
CA ILE A 315 -2.89 -10.48 16.61
C ILE A 315 -3.15 -11.35 15.37
N SER A 316 -3.99 -12.38 15.49
CA SER A 316 -4.34 -13.27 14.38
C SER A 316 -5.00 -12.52 13.22
N MET A 317 -5.92 -11.59 13.51
CA MET A 317 -6.58 -10.78 12.49
C MET A 317 -5.60 -9.85 11.77
N LEU A 318 -4.74 -9.14 12.52
CA LEU A 318 -3.74 -8.25 11.91
C LEU A 318 -2.76 -9.01 11.02
N GLN A 319 -2.35 -10.22 11.44
CA GLN A 319 -1.51 -11.12 10.66
C GLN A 319 -2.20 -11.58 9.38
N LEU A 320 -3.47 -12.00 9.48
CA LEU A 320 -4.27 -12.40 8.32
C LEU A 320 -4.41 -11.24 7.34
N SER A 321 -4.77 -10.04 7.81
CA SER A 321 -4.88 -8.85 6.95
C SER A 321 -3.55 -8.52 6.27
N TYR A 322 -2.41 -8.67 6.96
CA TYR A 322 -1.10 -8.47 6.36
C TYR A 322 -0.81 -9.49 5.26
N ASN A 323 -1.09 -10.77 5.49
CA ASN A 323 -0.91 -11.82 4.49
C ASN A 323 -1.79 -11.61 3.25
N ILE A 324 -3.05 -11.23 3.46
CA ILE A 324 -3.99 -10.92 2.37
C ILE A 324 -3.52 -9.69 1.58
N LYS A 325 -3.01 -8.64 2.25
CA LYS A 325 -2.40 -7.47 1.58
C LYS A 325 -1.23 -7.91 0.68
N LYS A 326 -0.28 -8.69 1.22
CA LYS A 326 0.87 -9.18 0.46
C LYS A 326 0.49 -10.12 -0.68
N GLU A 327 -0.56 -10.93 -0.51
CA GLU A 327 -1.09 -11.79 -1.58
C GLU A 327 -1.67 -10.94 -2.73
N ALA A 328 -2.43 -9.89 -2.41
CA ALA A 328 -2.97 -8.97 -3.40
C ALA A 328 -1.85 -8.23 -4.16
N GLU A 329 -0.81 -7.76 -3.46
CA GLU A 329 0.38 -7.14 -4.08
C GLU A 329 1.07 -8.11 -5.05
N VAL A 330 1.31 -9.35 -4.63
CA VAL A 330 1.91 -10.38 -5.49
C VAL A 330 1.02 -10.69 -6.69
N ALA A 331 -0.29 -10.74 -6.53
CA ALA A 331 -1.23 -10.98 -7.63
C ALA A 331 -1.17 -9.85 -8.67
N VAL A 332 -1.13 -8.58 -8.22
CA VAL A 332 -0.96 -7.42 -9.11
C VAL A 332 0.35 -7.51 -9.89
N LEU A 333 1.49 -7.75 -9.23
CA LEU A 333 2.77 -7.85 -9.92
C LEU A 333 2.86 -9.06 -10.86
N THR A 334 2.23 -10.18 -10.48
CA THR A 334 2.16 -11.38 -11.32
C THR A 334 1.36 -11.10 -12.58
N GLU A 335 0.22 -10.41 -12.47
CA GLU A 335 -0.56 -9.98 -13.63
C GLU A 335 0.26 -9.03 -14.51
N GLU A 336 0.97 -8.07 -13.92
CA GLU A 336 1.83 -7.16 -14.68
C GLU A 336 2.93 -7.92 -15.46
N LEU A 337 3.54 -8.94 -14.85
CA LEU A 337 4.50 -9.81 -15.52
C LEU A 337 3.86 -10.62 -16.66
N GLN A 338 2.60 -11.07 -16.50
CA GLN A 338 1.87 -11.74 -17.59
C GLN A 338 1.61 -10.79 -18.76
N GLN A 339 1.19 -9.55 -18.48
CA GLN A 339 1.02 -8.50 -19.48
C GLN A 339 2.34 -8.17 -20.18
N GLN A 340 3.45 -8.21 -19.46
CA GLN A 340 4.77 -7.98 -20.02
C GLN A 340 5.22 -9.12 -20.95
N ASN A 341 4.91 -10.36 -20.58
CA ASN A 341 5.13 -11.51 -21.45
C ASN A 341 4.25 -11.47 -22.70
N ALA A 342 3.02 -10.95 -22.59
CA ALA A 342 2.15 -10.71 -23.75
C ALA A 342 2.78 -9.66 -24.68
N LEU A 343 3.23 -8.52 -24.14
CA LEU A 343 3.93 -7.50 -24.91
C LEU A 343 5.19 -8.03 -25.61
N LEU A 344 5.99 -8.87 -24.94
CA LEU A 344 7.16 -9.51 -25.57
C LEU A 344 6.77 -10.40 -26.76
N ARG A 345 5.62 -11.09 -26.70
CA ARG A 345 5.11 -11.87 -27.84
C ARG A 345 4.71 -10.97 -29.00
N ASP A 346 4.12 -9.82 -28.71
CA ASP A 346 3.75 -8.82 -29.73
C ASP A 346 4.99 -8.30 -30.45
N TYR A 347 6.05 -7.95 -29.72
CA TYR A 347 7.34 -7.56 -30.30
C TYR A 347 8.01 -8.71 -31.07
N ALA A 348 7.96 -9.94 -30.55
CA ALA A 348 8.54 -11.10 -31.23
C ALA A 348 7.86 -11.39 -32.57
N ALA A 349 6.54 -11.20 -32.67
CA ALA A 349 5.81 -11.34 -33.93
C ALA A 349 6.31 -10.32 -34.98
N MET A 350 6.50 -9.06 -34.57
CA MET A 350 7.03 -8.03 -35.46
C MET A 350 8.49 -8.31 -35.87
N GLN A 351 9.34 -8.74 -34.92
CA GLN A 351 10.73 -9.11 -35.20
C GLN A 351 10.82 -10.28 -36.18
N LYS A 352 9.99 -11.32 -36.01
CA LYS A 352 9.90 -12.44 -36.96
C LYS A 352 9.59 -11.92 -38.36
N LEU A 353 8.59 -11.07 -38.48
CA LEU A 353 8.17 -10.51 -39.75
C LEU A 353 9.28 -9.69 -40.43
N VAL A 354 9.97 -8.81 -39.69
CA VAL A 354 11.11 -8.04 -40.21
C VAL A 354 12.26 -8.96 -40.63
N ASN A 355 12.55 -10.00 -39.85
CA ASN A 355 13.59 -10.96 -40.17
C ASN A 355 13.27 -11.76 -41.44
N ASP A 356 12.00 -12.10 -41.66
CA ASP A 356 11.56 -12.82 -42.85
C ASP A 356 11.65 -11.92 -44.10
N VAL A 357 11.43 -10.61 -43.97
CA VAL A 357 11.72 -9.64 -45.05
C VAL A 357 13.22 -9.53 -45.32
N LEU A 358 14.05 -9.46 -44.26
CA LEU A 358 15.51 -9.36 -44.39
C LEU A 358 16.13 -10.59 -45.10
N LYS A 359 15.62 -11.79 -44.82
CA LYS A 359 16.05 -13.04 -45.48
C LYS A 359 15.77 -13.07 -46.98
N GLN A 360 14.80 -12.28 -47.46
CA GLN A 360 14.45 -12.23 -48.87
C GLN A 360 15.39 -11.35 -49.70
N PHE A 361 16.22 -10.50 -49.06
CA PHE A 361 17.23 -9.75 -49.80
C PHE A 361 18.34 -10.68 -50.33
N PRO A 362 18.73 -10.55 -51.60
CA PRO A 362 19.84 -11.33 -52.15
C PRO A 362 21.15 -10.93 -51.47
N SER A 363 22.06 -11.89 -51.34
CA SER A 363 23.40 -11.64 -50.81
C SER A 363 24.26 -10.85 -51.81
N GLY A 364 25.10 -9.94 -51.33
CA GLY A 364 26.04 -9.17 -52.15
C GLY A 364 25.54 -7.77 -52.53
N GLU A 365 26.20 -7.15 -53.51
CA GLU A 365 25.97 -5.75 -53.89
C GLU A 365 24.54 -5.48 -54.40
N ASP A 366 23.91 -6.50 -54.99
CA ASP A 366 22.54 -6.42 -55.54
C ASP A 366 21.47 -6.28 -54.44
N GLY A 367 21.72 -6.79 -53.22
CA GLY A 367 20.81 -6.65 -52.08
C GLY A 367 20.65 -5.21 -51.60
N SER A 368 21.73 -4.42 -51.71
CA SER A 368 21.74 -3.01 -51.30
C SER A 368 20.91 -2.10 -52.20
N LYS A 369 20.67 -2.52 -53.45
CA LYS A 369 19.95 -1.76 -54.49
C LYS A 369 18.46 -2.11 -54.55
N GLN A 370 18.07 -3.27 -53.99
CA GLN A 370 16.66 -3.68 -53.95
C GLN A 370 15.90 -2.97 -52.84
N LYS A 371 14.59 -2.80 -53.07
CA LYS A 371 13.64 -2.42 -52.05
C LYS A 371 12.61 -3.53 -51.90
N ARG A 372 12.18 -3.79 -50.67
CA ARG A 372 11.15 -4.77 -50.35
C ARG A 372 10.18 -4.14 -49.38
N ASN A 373 8.91 -4.45 -49.56
CA ASN A 373 7.88 -4.08 -48.61
C ASN A 373 7.83 -5.08 -47.43
N ILE A 374 6.89 -4.86 -46.51
CA ILE A 374 6.73 -5.65 -45.29
C ILE A 374 6.30 -7.11 -45.53
N SER A 375 5.77 -7.45 -46.72
CA SER A 375 5.53 -8.85 -47.12
C SER A 375 6.73 -9.47 -47.85
N GLY A 376 7.85 -8.74 -47.93
CA GLY A 376 9.08 -9.14 -48.61
C GLY A 376 9.01 -9.06 -50.14
N SER A 377 7.87 -8.64 -50.69
CA SER A 377 7.67 -8.51 -52.13
C SER A 377 8.32 -7.25 -52.69
N THR A 378 8.71 -7.30 -53.97
CA THR A 378 9.01 -6.13 -54.79
C THR A 378 7.73 -5.64 -55.48
N GLY A 379 7.55 -4.34 -55.58
CA GLY A 379 6.33 -3.68 -56.00
C GLY A 379 5.56 -3.07 -54.82
N GLU A 380 4.69 -2.12 -55.16
CA GLU A 380 3.77 -1.46 -54.24
C GLU A 380 2.37 -2.07 -54.44
N PRO A 381 2.09 -3.28 -53.90
CA PRO A 381 0.78 -3.90 -54.06
C PRO A 381 -0.29 -2.97 -53.48
N VAL A 382 -1.38 -2.82 -54.21
CA VAL A 382 -2.54 -2.07 -53.77
C VAL A 382 -3.20 -2.83 -52.63
N VAL A 383 -3.27 -2.16 -51.49
CA VAL A 383 -4.06 -2.53 -50.32
C VAL A 383 -5.34 -1.74 -50.45
N SER A 384 -6.48 -2.41 -50.65
CA SER A 384 -7.75 -1.67 -50.72
C SER A 384 -8.03 -1.05 -49.36
N ALA A 385 -8.04 0.28 -49.27
CA ALA A 385 -8.36 1.02 -48.04
C ALA A 385 -9.83 0.81 -47.61
N SER A 386 -10.69 0.46 -48.57
CA SER A 386 -12.12 0.22 -48.36
C SER A 386 -12.46 -1.19 -47.90
N ASP A 387 -11.47 -2.07 -47.71
CA ASP A 387 -11.73 -3.39 -47.13
C ASP A 387 -11.46 -3.31 -45.62
N PRO A 388 -12.52 -3.25 -44.79
CA PRO A 388 -12.39 -3.14 -43.33
C PRO A 388 -11.61 -4.32 -42.74
N ASP A 389 -11.60 -5.42 -43.49
CA ASP A 389 -10.87 -6.61 -43.18
C ASP A 389 -9.59 -6.61 -44.03
N TRP A 390 -8.49 -6.11 -43.47
CA TRP A 390 -7.13 -6.35 -44.01
C TRP A 390 -6.84 -7.87 -44.18
N SER A 391 -7.77 -8.77 -43.83
CA SER A 391 -7.77 -10.21 -44.12
C SER A 391 -7.85 -10.59 -45.58
N THR A 392 -8.46 -9.78 -46.45
CA THR A 392 -8.69 -10.10 -47.88
C THR A 392 -7.64 -9.48 -48.80
N ALA A 393 -6.89 -8.48 -48.31
CA ALA A 393 -5.76 -7.93 -49.04
C ALA A 393 -4.76 -9.07 -49.30
N THR A 394 -4.33 -9.20 -50.55
CA THR A 394 -3.36 -10.19 -51.06
C THR A 394 -1.94 -9.99 -50.52
N MET A 395 -1.82 -9.61 -49.25
CA MET A 395 -0.60 -9.71 -48.48
C MET A 395 -0.47 -11.16 -48.05
N ASN A 396 0.61 -11.82 -48.42
CA ASN A 396 0.96 -13.16 -47.91
C ASN A 396 1.38 -13.10 -46.42
N LEU A 397 0.59 -12.42 -45.58
CA LEU A 397 0.77 -12.28 -44.15
C LEU A 397 -0.39 -13.00 -43.46
N ASP A 398 -0.15 -13.71 -42.37
CA ASP A 398 -1.23 -14.27 -41.57
C ASP A 398 -1.96 -13.20 -40.71
N VAL A 399 -3.01 -13.61 -39.98
CA VAL A 399 -3.78 -12.69 -39.14
C VAL A 399 -2.92 -12.02 -38.06
N GLN A 400 -2.00 -12.76 -37.44
CA GLN A 400 -1.14 -12.25 -36.36
C GLN A 400 -0.09 -11.30 -36.92
N GLU A 401 0.50 -11.64 -38.05
CA GLU A 401 1.48 -10.82 -38.79
C GLU A 401 0.87 -9.49 -39.23
N ARG A 402 -0.38 -9.49 -39.71
CA ARG A 402 -1.10 -8.26 -40.02
C ARG A 402 -1.40 -7.43 -38.78
N ARG A 403 -1.81 -8.06 -37.68
CA ARG A 403 -2.05 -7.35 -36.41
C ARG A 403 -0.77 -6.71 -35.88
N ALA A 404 0.35 -7.44 -35.89
CA ALA A 404 1.66 -6.90 -35.55
C ALA A 404 2.00 -5.68 -36.42
N MET A 405 1.86 -5.80 -37.74
CA MET A 405 2.10 -4.68 -38.65
C MET A 405 1.23 -3.45 -38.31
N ILE A 406 -0.05 -3.65 -37.98
CA ILE A 406 -0.94 -2.54 -37.59
C ILE A 406 -0.49 -1.91 -36.27
N MET A 407 -0.21 -2.71 -35.24
CA MET A 407 0.26 -2.24 -33.92
C MET A 407 1.54 -1.40 -33.97
N PHE A 408 2.41 -1.72 -34.93
CA PHE A 408 3.69 -1.04 -35.12
C PHE A 408 3.63 0.00 -36.25
N SER A 409 2.46 0.22 -36.86
CA SER A 409 2.29 1.18 -37.93
C SER A 409 2.27 2.59 -37.39
N SER A 410 3.09 3.48 -37.96
CA SER A 410 3.05 4.91 -37.65
C SER A 410 1.74 5.57 -38.08
N TYR A 411 0.97 4.94 -38.97
CA TYR A 411 -0.35 5.43 -39.36
C TYR A 411 -1.37 5.14 -38.27
N PHE A 412 -1.53 3.86 -37.88
CA PHE A 412 -2.55 3.40 -36.94
C PHE A 412 -2.22 3.68 -35.48
N SER A 413 -0.99 3.40 -35.07
CA SER A 413 -0.53 3.52 -33.69
C SER A 413 0.31 4.77 -33.43
N GLY A 414 0.47 5.62 -34.46
CA GLY A 414 1.17 6.89 -34.34
C GLY A 414 0.36 7.99 -33.66
N PRO A 415 0.98 9.17 -33.48
CA PRO A 415 0.38 10.29 -32.75
C PRO A 415 -0.86 10.88 -33.42
N ASN A 416 -1.17 10.47 -34.66
CA ASN A 416 -2.26 11.01 -35.45
C ASN A 416 -3.60 10.31 -35.20
N LEU A 417 -3.61 9.04 -34.77
CA LEU A 417 -4.84 8.25 -34.62
C LEU A 417 -5.09 7.83 -33.18
N LEU A 418 -4.39 6.81 -32.69
CA LEU A 418 -4.71 6.23 -31.38
C LEU A 418 -3.89 6.80 -30.22
N LYS A 419 -2.67 7.34 -30.47
CA LYS A 419 -1.73 7.83 -29.44
C LYS A 419 -1.47 6.85 -28.27
N LEU A 420 -1.84 5.59 -28.41
CA LEU A 420 -1.83 4.62 -27.33
C LEU A 420 -1.08 3.40 -27.79
N GLY A 421 -0.04 3.06 -27.02
CA GLY A 421 0.64 1.78 -27.10
C GLY A 421 0.03 0.81 -26.10
N HIS A 422 0.77 -0.25 -25.83
CA HIS A 422 0.49 -1.16 -24.72
C HIS A 422 0.63 -0.37 -23.41
N PRO A 423 -0.19 -0.60 -22.37
CA PRO A 423 -0.14 0.20 -21.14
C PRO A 423 1.25 0.21 -20.50
N LEU A 424 1.94 -0.93 -20.56
CA LEU A 424 3.30 -1.08 -20.04
C LEU A 424 4.35 -0.22 -20.76
N GLU A 425 4.14 0.10 -22.05
CA GLU A 425 5.05 1.00 -22.77
C GLU A 425 4.98 2.41 -22.17
N ALA A 426 3.78 2.89 -21.85
CA ALA A 426 3.59 4.17 -21.16
C ALA A 426 4.14 4.14 -19.72
N LEU A 427 3.84 3.08 -18.96
CA LEU A 427 4.29 2.95 -17.57
C LEU A 427 5.81 2.88 -17.42
N ARG A 428 6.51 2.35 -18.43
CA ARG A 428 7.97 2.14 -18.39
C ARG A 428 8.74 3.15 -19.25
N GLY A 429 8.05 4.14 -19.84
CA GLY A 429 8.66 5.12 -20.73
C GLY A 429 9.30 4.48 -21.98
N ILE A 430 8.80 3.33 -22.42
CA ILE A 430 9.29 2.62 -23.59
C ILE A 430 8.56 3.19 -24.81
N THR A 431 9.31 3.77 -25.74
CA THR A 431 8.72 4.24 -27.00
C THR A 431 8.64 3.09 -27.99
N ARG A 432 7.42 2.71 -28.39
CA ARG A 432 7.22 1.71 -29.45
C ARG A 432 7.88 2.18 -30.75
N PRO A 433 8.73 1.36 -31.38
CA PRO A 433 9.32 1.71 -32.68
C PRO A 433 8.27 1.61 -33.77
N LEU A 434 7.77 2.77 -34.20
CA LEU A 434 6.74 2.86 -35.23
C LEU A 434 7.35 2.99 -36.62
N GLU A 435 6.69 2.40 -37.63
CA GLU A 435 7.15 2.44 -39.00
C GLU A 435 6.00 2.62 -39.99
N SER A 436 6.26 3.32 -41.10
CA SER A 436 5.31 3.52 -42.19
C SER A 436 5.35 2.31 -43.12
N PHE A 437 4.39 1.40 -42.93
CA PHE A 437 4.23 0.21 -43.77
C PHE A 437 3.37 0.46 -45.00
N SER A 438 2.56 1.52 -45.01
CA SER A 438 1.69 1.89 -46.11
C SER A 438 1.74 3.39 -46.41
N LYS A 439 1.39 3.75 -47.65
CA LYS A 439 1.22 5.14 -48.11
C LYS A 439 0.09 5.22 -49.12
N THR A 440 -0.49 6.41 -49.28
CA THR A 440 -1.48 6.66 -50.34
C THR A 440 -0.78 7.03 -51.64
N LYS A 441 -1.14 6.36 -52.74
CA LYS A 441 -0.66 6.62 -54.10
C LYS A 441 -1.84 6.50 -55.07
N ASP A 442 -2.09 7.53 -55.86
CA ASP A 442 -3.19 7.58 -56.84
C ASP A 442 -4.57 7.23 -56.25
N GLY A 443 -4.83 7.70 -55.02
CA GLY A 443 -6.08 7.41 -54.29
C GLY A 443 -6.19 5.99 -53.73
N LYS A 444 -5.11 5.20 -53.77
CA LYS A 444 -5.06 3.82 -53.26
C LYS A 444 -3.99 3.69 -52.18
N THR A 445 -4.26 2.90 -51.15
CA THR A 445 -3.23 2.55 -50.16
C THR A 445 -2.30 1.50 -50.78
N VAL A 446 -0.99 1.68 -50.68
CA VAL A 446 0.00 0.74 -51.17
C VAL A 446 1.04 0.47 -50.09
N LEU A 447 1.64 -0.73 -50.10
CA LEU A 447 2.74 -1.04 -49.18
C LEU A 447 4.00 -0.26 -49.54
N VAL A 448 4.68 0.26 -48.54
CA VAL A 448 5.93 1.01 -48.70
C VAL A 448 7.10 0.05 -48.86
N GLU A 449 7.86 0.19 -49.94
CA GLU A 449 9.11 -0.54 -50.13
C GLU A 449 10.29 0.19 -49.47
N LYS A 450 11.13 -0.56 -48.77
CA LYS A 450 12.29 -0.07 -48.03
C LYS A 450 13.55 -0.84 -48.41
N THR A 451 14.70 -0.19 -48.27
CA THR A 451 16.00 -0.83 -48.50
C THR A 451 16.33 -1.78 -47.36
N GLN A 452 17.28 -2.71 -47.60
CA GLN A 452 17.78 -3.60 -46.55
C GLN A 452 18.32 -2.81 -45.34
N SER A 453 19.00 -1.68 -45.58
CA SER A 453 19.51 -0.82 -44.51
C SER A 453 18.39 -0.26 -43.63
N ALA A 454 17.26 0.14 -44.22
CA ALA A 454 16.12 0.65 -43.45
C ALA A 454 15.47 -0.45 -42.60
N TRP A 455 15.33 -1.66 -43.14
CA TRP A 455 14.85 -2.81 -42.37
C TRP A 455 15.80 -3.21 -41.23
N ASN A 456 17.11 -3.13 -41.43
CA ASN A 456 18.10 -3.38 -40.38
C ASN A 456 18.02 -2.35 -39.25
N ILE A 457 17.84 -1.06 -39.58
CA ILE A 457 17.65 -0.01 -38.56
C ILE A 457 16.39 -0.32 -37.73
N TYR A 458 15.28 -0.63 -38.41
CA TYR A 458 14.03 -0.94 -37.73
C TYR A 458 14.12 -2.22 -36.87
N SER A 459 14.81 -3.25 -37.35
CA SER A 459 15.12 -4.46 -36.59
C SER A 459 15.92 -4.15 -35.31
N THR A 460 16.89 -3.25 -35.40
CA THR A 460 17.70 -2.81 -34.26
C THR A 460 16.82 -2.08 -33.23
N GLN A 461 15.96 -1.16 -33.67
CA GLN A 461 15.04 -0.44 -32.78
C GLN A 461 14.07 -1.39 -32.04
N LEU A 462 13.57 -2.43 -32.72
CA LEU A 462 12.77 -3.48 -32.09
C LEU A 462 13.57 -4.25 -31.03
N ALA A 463 14.83 -4.59 -31.32
CA ALA A 463 15.70 -5.28 -30.37
C ALA A 463 16.02 -4.43 -29.13
N ASP A 464 16.23 -3.13 -29.30
CA ASP A 464 16.46 -2.20 -28.19
C ASP A 464 15.24 -2.13 -27.27
N ALA A 465 14.03 -1.99 -27.84
CA ALA A 465 12.79 -1.99 -27.07
C ALA A 465 12.58 -3.31 -26.31
N VAL A 466 12.81 -4.46 -26.97
CA VAL A 466 12.75 -5.78 -26.31
C VAL A 466 13.75 -5.90 -25.15
N THR A 467 14.93 -5.31 -25.27
CA THR A 467 15.94 -5.29 -24.20
C THR A 467 15.41 -4.54 -22.97
N LEU A 468 14.82 -3.36 -23.17
CA LEU A 468 14.20 -2.59 -22.08
C LEU A 468 13.02 -3.32 -21.44
N ILE A 469 12.19 -4.00 -22.25
CA ILE A 469 11.09 -4.81 -21.72
C ILE A 469 11.67 -5.97 -20.89
N ASN A 470 12.67 -6.70 -21.36
CA ASN A 470 13.26 -7.82 -20.61
C ASN A 470 13.91 -7.39 -19.29
N GLN A 471 14.58 -6.23 -19.24
CA GLN A 471 15.14 -5.68 -18.01
C GLN A 471 14.05 -5.46 -16.95
N ASN A 472 12.92 -4.87 -17.35
CA ASN A 472 11.79 -4.66 -16.46
C ASN A 472 11.16 -5.98 -15.97
N SER A 473 11.12 -7.03 -16.80
CA SER A 473 10.62 -8.34 -16.36
C SER A 473 11.47 -8.96 -15.25
N GLN A 474 12.79 -8.73 -15.29
CA GLN A 474 13.70 -9.19 -14.24
C GLN A 474 13.46 -8.43 -12.93
N ILE A 475 13.24 -7.11 -13.02
CA ILE A 475 12.89 -6.28 -11.85
C ILE A 475 11.61 -6.79 -11.20
N LEU A 476 10.53 -6.97 -11.97
CA LEU A 476 9.26 -7.51 -11.44
C LEU A 476 9.43 -8.90 -10.82
N THR A 477 10.21 -9.78 -11.45
CA THR A 477 10.48 -11.13 -10.91
C THR A 477 11.20 -11.06 -9.56
N ASN A 478 12.17 -10.15 -9.44
CA ASN A 478 12.89 -9.93 -8.19
C ASN A 478 11.98 -9.35 -7.10
N GLU A 479 11.12 -8.38 -7.45
CA GLU A 479 10.13 -7.80 -6.52
C GLU A 479 9.14 -8.87 -6.03
N ILE A 480 8.57 -9.68 -6.93
CA ILE A 480 7.69 -10.80 -6.58
C ILE A 480 8.41 -11.77 -5.63
N SER A 481 9.67 -12.10 -5.91
CA SER A 481 10.47 -12.96 -5.03
C SER A 481 10.69 -12.32 -3.66
N SER A 482 11.01 -11.03 -3.62
CA SER A 482 11.23 -10.28 -2.37
C SER A 482 9.97 -10.27 -1.51
N ILE A 483 8.82 -9.91 -2.08
CA ILE A 483 7.55 -9.86 -1.36
C ILE A 483 7.15 -11.25 -0.85
N ASN A 484 7.37 -12.31 -1.64
CA ASN A 484 7.11 -13.68 -1.18
C ASN A 484 8.03 -14.08 -0.02
N GLN A 485 9.31 -13.70 -0.05
CA GLN A 485 10.24 -13.94 1.06
C GLN A 485 9.84 -13.17 2.31
N GLU A 486 9.47 -11.90 2.18
CA GLU A 486 8.96 -11.06 3.27
C GLU A 486 7.69 -11.66 3.88
N ARG A 487 6.72 -12.04 3.06
CA ARG A 487 5.49 -12.70 3.51
C ARG A 487 5.79 -13.96 4.32
N ASN A 488 6.68 -14.82 3.83
CA ASN A 488 7.05 -16.05 4.54
C ASN A 488 7.75 -15.74 5.87
N ARG A 489 8.69 -14.77 5.89
CA ARG A 489 9.36 -14.33 7.12
C ARG A 489 8.35 -13.78 8.13
N HIS A 490 7.41 -12.95 7.70
CA HIS A 490 6.37 -12.41 8.57
C HIS A 490 5.47 -13.51 9.14
N PHE A 491 5.10 -14.50 8.34
CA PHE A 491 4.33 -15.66 8.80
C PHE A 491 5.09 -16.48 9.84
N ASP A 492 6.39 -16.72 9.63
CA ASP A 492 7.23 -17.45 10.58
C ASP A 492 7.40 -16.68 11.91
N LEU A 493 7.66 -15.37 11.84
CA LEU A 493 7.75 -14.50 13.01
C LEU A 493 6.42 -14.46 13.80
N ALA A 494 5.30 -14.35 13.08
CA ALA A 494 3.95 -14.38 13.63
C ALA A 494 3.66 -15.67 14.41
N ASN A 495 3.93 -16.83 13.80
CA ASN A 495 3.73 -18.12 14.45
C ASN A 495 4.62 -18.30 15.69
N ASN A 496 5.86 -17.83 15.62
CA ASN A 496 6.77 -17.84 16.76
C ASN A 496 6.26 -16.94 17.90
N ALA A 497 5.70 -15.77 17.59
CA ALA A 497 5.12 -14.87 18.58
C ALA A 497 3.88 -15.47 19.24
N LEU A 498 2.95 -16.05 18.47
CA LEU A 498 1.75 -16.72 18.99
C LEU A 498 2.11 -17.90 19.90
N ARG A 499 3.13 -18.68 19.51
CA ARG A 499 3.62 -19.79 20.34
C ARG A 499 4.19 -19.29 21.66
N ARG A 500 5.02 -18.24 21.64
CA ARG A 500 5.57 -17.63 22.86
C ARG A 500 4.48 -17.05 23.75
N LEU A 501 3.46 -16.41 23.18
CA LEU A 501 2.31 -15.90 23.93
C LEU A 501 1.55 -17.03 24.62
N ASN A 502 1.30 -18.13 23.92
CA ASN A 502 0.64 -19.29 24.50
C ASN A 502 1.47 -19.94 25.62
N ASP A 503 2.79 -20.03 25.43
CA ASP A 503 3.72 -20.53 26.45
C ASP A 503 3.71 -19.60 27.70
N SER A 504 3.74 -18.27 27.51
CA SER A 504 3.63 -17.29 28.58
C SER A 504 2.29 -17.36 29.31
N LEU A 505 1.16 -17.45 28.59
CA LEU A 505 -0.17 -17.61 29.18
C LEU A 505 -0.26 -18.90 29.99
N THR A 506 0.30 -20.00 29.47
CA THR A 506 0.33 -21.29 30.19
C THR A 506 1.23 -21.20 31.43
N SER A 507 2.33 -20.46 31.37
CA SER A 507 3.21 -20.20 32.52
C SER A 507 2.49 -19.40 33.60
N ILE A 508 1.80 -18.32 33.21
CA ILE A 508 1.00 -17.49 34.12
C ILE A 508 -0.13 -18.31 34.75
N ALA A 509 -0.84 -19.12 33.96
CA ALA A 509 -1.95 -19.95 34.47
C ALA A 509 -1.49 -21.10 35.39
N ARG A 510 -0.18 -21.42 35.43
CA ARG A 510 0.41 -22.43 36.30
C ARG A 510 1.03 -21.84 37.57
N MET A 511 1.27 -20.54 37.62
CA MET A 511 1.64 -19.80 38.82
C MET A 511 0.38 -19.46 39.61
#